data_AF-A0A952ULE5-F1
#
_entry.id   AF-A0A952ULE5-F1
#
_cell.length_a   1.000
_cell.length_b   1.000
_cell.length_c   1.000
_cell.angle_alpha   90.00
_cell.angle_beta   90.00
_cell.angle_gamma   90.00
#
_symmetry.space_group_name_H-M   'P 1'
#
loop_
_entity.id
_entity.type
_entity.pdbx_description
1 polymer ?
#
loop_
_entity_poly.entity_id
_entity_poly.type
_entity_poly.pdbx_seq_one_letter_code
_entity_poly.pdbx_strand_id
1 'polypeptide(L)'
;MRSVFELLGIVLVRFRPVQRMWGAWLIAVNAACLLFITHIEAQVALAAVGLALLAQALIYQRTRFIRLLGVTHLIWVPMLAWMAVRLAAVPEEDVAFQAWLLALIATNAISLAIDAWDATRFVRGERQPHYVW
;
A
#
# COMPACT_ATOMS: atom_id res chain seq x y z
N MET A 1 8.26 -11.62 12.25
CA MET A 1 8.43 -10.21 12.69
C MET A 1 9.69 -9.56 12.13
N ARG A 2 10.89 -10.18 12.23
CA ARG A 2 12.15 -9.59 11.69
C ARG A 2 12.06 -9.07 10.25
N SER A 3 11.44 -9.84 9.34
CA SER A 3 11.29 -9.46 7.93
C SER A 3 10.41 -8.22 7.71
N VAL A 4 9.42 -7.99 8.58
CA VAL A 4 8.56 -6.79 8.50
C VAL A 4 9.36 -5.54 8.86
N PHE A 5 10.15 -5.60 9.94
CA PHE A 5 11.04 -4.49 10.33
C PHE A 5 12.10 -4.21 9.27
N GLU A 6 12.65 -5.25 8.63
CA GLU A 6 13.60 -5.09 7.53
C GLU A 6 12.95 -4.42 6.30
N LEU A 7 11.72 -4.80 5.95
CA LEU A 7 10.96 -4.17 4.86
C LEU A 7 10.69 -2.69 5.14
N LEU A 8 10.18 -2.36 6.33
CA LEU A 8 9.93 -0.98 6.74
C LEU A 8 11.23 -0.17 6.78
N GLY A 9 12.31 -0.75 7.30
CA GLY A 9 13.63 -0.11 7.31
C GLY A 9 14.17 0.18 5.90
N ILE A 10 13.93 -0.69 4.93
CA ILE A 10 14.29 -0.44 3.53
C ILE A 10 13.52 0.78 2.99
N VAL A 11 12.20 0.79 3.15
CA VAL A 11 11.32 1.86 2.64
C VAL A 11 11.66 3.22 3.28
N LEU A 12 11.91 3.23 4.59
CA LEU A 12 12.09 4.46 5.36
C LEU A 12 13.53 4.97 5.40
N VAL A 13 14.54 4.13 5.17
CA VAL A 13 15.94 4.52 5.36
C VAL A 13 16.80 4.34 4.10
N ARG A 14 16.52 3.33 3.27
CA ARG A 14 17.36 3.00 2.11
C ARG A 14 16.90 3.63 0.81
N PHE A 15 15.63 4.00 0.70
CA PHE A 15 15.11 4.67 -0.49
C PHE A 15 15.63 6.11 -0.62
N ARG A 16 15.69 6.60 -1.87
CA ARG A 16 15.91 8.02 -2.18
C ARG A 16 14.85 8.90 -1.51
N PRO A 17 15.14 10.21 -1.29
CA PRO A 17 14.28 11.07 -0.48
C PRO A 17 12.82 11.11 -0.93
N VAL A 18 12.55 11.20 -2.24
CA VAL A 18 11.18 11.28 -2.79
C VAL A 18 10.40 9.99 -2.49
N GLN A 19 10.98 8.83 -2.78
CA GLN A 19 10.35 7.53 -2.54
C GLN A 19 10.19 7.23 -1.06
N ARG A 20 11.11 7.71 -0.23
CA ARG A 20 11.02 7.63 1.22
C ARG A 20 9.86 8.47 1.76
N MET A 21 9.73 9.71 1.29
CA MET A 21 8.59 10.57 1.63
C MET A 21 7.28 9.94 1.17
N TRP A 22 7.24 9.41 -0.05
CA TRP A 22 6.06 8.70 -0.57
C TRP A 22 5.72 7.45 0.24
N GLY A 23 6.72 6.63 0.57
CA GLY A 23 6.52 5.43 1.37
C GLY A 23 6.06 5.73 2.80
N ALA A 24 6.65 6.76 3.43
CA ALA A 24 6.20 7.25 4.73
C ALA A 24 4.76 7.78 4.69
N TRP A 25 4.42 8.53 3.65
CA TRP A 25 3.04 9.00 3.39
C TRP A 25 2.07 7.83 3.22
N LEU A 26 2.41 6.86 2.36
CA LEU A 26 1.60 5.67 2.12
C LEU A 26 1.33 4.90 3.42
N ILE A 27 2.36 4.70 4.26
CA ILE A 27 2.23 4.06 5.56
C ILE A 27 1.32 4.88 6.47
N ALA A 28 1.50 6.21 6.54
CA ALA A 28 0.70 7.08 7.38
C ALA A 28 -0.79 7.06 7.00
N VAL A 29 -1.10 7.20 5.71
CA VAL A 29 -2.49 7.19 5.20
C VAL A 29 -3.17 5.84 5.48
N ASN A 30 -2.47 4.73 5.24
CA ASN A 30 -3.02 3.41 5.53
C ASN A 30 -3.17 3.17 7.05
N ALA A 31 -2.21 3.60 7.86
CA ALA A 31 -2.27 3.48 9.32
C ALA A 31 -3.38 4.35 9.94
N ALA A 32 -3.75 5.46 9.30
CA ALA A 32 -4.84 6.31 9.74
C ALA A 32 -6.21 5.60 9.76
N CYS A 33 -6.36 4.40 9.15
CA CYS A 33 -7.53 3.55 9.36
C CYS A 33 -7.81 3.27 10.85
N LEU A 34 -6.77 3.22 11.69
CA LEU A 34 -6.92 2.99 13.13
C LEU A 34 -7.69 4.10 13.84
N LEU A 35 -7.64 5.33 13.31
CA LEU A 35 -8.40 6.46 13.85
C LEU A 35 -9.92 6.31 13.59
N PHE A 36 -10.28 5.53 12.57
CA PHE A 36 -11.65 5.36 12.09
C PHE A 36 -12.13 3.91 12.24
N ILE A 37 -11.54 3.12 13.14
CA ILE A 37 -11.74 1.66 13.22
C ILE A 37 -13.19 1.21 13.47
N THR A 38 -14.05 2.11 13.93
CA THR A 38 -15.49 1.90 14.06
C THR A 38 -16.20 1.77 12.70
N HIS A 39 -15.61 2.29 11.62
CA HIS A 39 -16.09 2.15 10.27
C HIS A 39 -15.62 0.83 9.64
N ILE A 40 -16.53 0.15 8.96
CA ILE A 40 -16.21 -1.11 8.28
C ILE A 40 -15.23 -0.91 7.11
N GLU A 41 -15.19 0.25 6.46
CA GLU A 41 -14.15 0.62 5.49
C GLU A 41 -12.76 0.59 6.12
N ALA A 42 -12.61 1.11 7.33
CA ALA A 42 -11.34 1.15 8.03
C ALA A 42 -10.89 -0.24 8.47
N GLN A 43 -11.82 -1.10 8.89
CA GLN A 43 -11.52 -2.50 9.21
C GLN A 43 -11.08 -3.29 7.97
N VAL A 44 -11.74 -3.07 6.82
CA VAL A 44 -11.36 -3.68 5.54
C VAL A 44 -9.99 -3.16 5.09
N ALA A 45 -9.72 -1.85 5.22
CA ALA A 45 -8.41 -1.26 4.95
C ALA A 45 -7.32 -1.93 5.80
N LEU A 46 -7.55 -2.04 7.11
CA LEU A 46 -6.62 -2.68 8.04
C LEU A 46 -6.34 -4.13 7.67
N ALA A 47 -7.39 -4.89 7.35
CA ALA A 47 -7.27 -6.29 6.94
C ALA A 47 -6.48 -6.44 5.64
N ALA A 48 -6.75 -5.61 4.64
CA ALA A 48 -6.06 -5.64 3.35
C ALA A 48 -4.58 -5.24 3.48
N VAL A 49 -4.27 -4.22 4.28
CA VAL A 49 -2.89 -3.81 4.60
C VAL A 49 -2.16 -4.92 5.35
N GLY A 50 -2.81 -5.52 6.35
CA GLY A 50 -2.25 -6.64 7.11
C GLY A 50 -1.93 -7.84 6.21
N LEU A 51 -2.85 -8.22 5.34
CA LEU A 51 -2.67 -9.36 4.43
C LEU A 51 -1.61 -9.06 3.36
N ALA A 52 -1.58 -7.86 2.79
CA ALA A 52 -0.52 -7.44 1.87
C ALA A 52 0.85 -7.48 2.55
N LEU A 53 0.98 -6.92 3.76
CA LEU A 53 2.24 -6.89 4.51
C LEU A 53 2.73 -8.31 4.86
N LEU A 54 1.82 -9.20 5.26
CA LEU A 54 2.14 -10.61 5.51
C LEU A 54 2.62 -11.31 4.23
N ALA A 55 1.90 -11.11 3.12
CA ALA A 55 2.31 -11.66 1.83
C ALA A 55 3.69 -11.14 1.39
N GLN A 56 3.96 -9.84 1.56
CA GLN A 56 5.26 -9.24 1.27
C GLN A 56 6.36 -9.84 2.14
N ALA A 57 6.12 -10.00 3.44
CA ALA A 57 7.09 -10.60 4.35
C ALA A 57 7.44 -12.05 3.94
N LEU A 58 6.44 -12.85 3.54
CA LEU A 58 6.63 -14.23 3.09
C LEU A 58 7.41 -14.31 1.78
N ILE A 59 7.12 -13.45 0.80
CA ILE A 59 7.86 -13.40 -0.47
C ILE A 59 9.29 -12.91 -0.23
N TYR A 60 9.46 -11.83 0.55
CA TYR A 60 10.76 -11.25 0.87
C TYR A 60 11.72 -12.26 1.50
N GLN A 61 11.22 -13.16 2.35
CA GLN A 61 12.03 -14.22 2.95
C GLN A 61 12.66 -15.16 1.91
N ARG A 62 12.01 -15.37 0.75
CA ARG A 62 12.47 -16.30 -0.28
C ARG A 62 13.22 -15.63 -1.43
N THR A 63 12.75 -14.47 -1.88
CA THR A 63 13.28 -13.83 -3.09
C THR A 63 14.10 -12.58 -2.82
N ARG A 64 14.20 -12.15 -1.55
CA ARG A 64 14.66 -10.81 -1.16
C ARG A 64 13.82 -9.70 -1.84
N PHE A 65 14.27 -8.45 -1.73
CA PHE A 65 13.57 -7.30 -2.30
C PHE A 65 13.71 -7.30 -3.83
N ILE A 66 12.65 -7.73 -4.52
CA ILE A 66 12.54 -7.69 -5.98
C ILE A 66 11.30 -6.87 -6.38
N ARG A 67 11.25 -6.41 -7.63
CA ARG A 67 10.13 -5.61 -8.16
C ARG A 67 8.76 -6.27 -8.01
N LEU A 68 8.72 -7.61 -7.99
CA LEU A 68 7.49 -8.37 -7.85
C LEU A 68 6.86 -8.26 -6.44
N LEU A 69 7.55 -7.66 -5.45
CA LEU A 69 7.02 -7.51 -4.11
C LEU A 69 5.73 -6.66 -4.07
N GLY A 70 5.60 -5.71 -5.01
CA GLY A 70 4.39 -4.90 -5.18
C GLY A 70 3.15 -5.68 -5.63
N VAL A 71 3.29 -6.89 -6.19
CA VAL A 71 2.16 -7.72 -6.63
C VAL A 71 1.23 -8.12 -5.48
N THR A 72 1.75 -8.14 -4.26
CA THR A 72 0.97 -8.38 -3.04
C THR A 72 -0.13 -7.33 -2.82
N HIS A 73 0.05 -6.11 -3.35
CA HIS A 73 -0.95 -5.06 -3.30
C HIS A 73 -2.12 -5.29 -4.25
N LEU A 74 -2.11 -6.33 -5.10
CA LEU A 74 -3.29 -6.68 -5.91
C LEU A 74 -4.56 -6.89 -5.06
N ILE A 75 -4.40 -7.25 -3.78
CA ILE A 75 -5.51 -7.32 -2.84
C ILE A 75 -6.21 -5.97 -2.59
N TRP A 76 -5.52 -4.86 -2.84
CA TRP A 76 -6.09 -3.52 -2.75
C TRP A 76 -7.06 -3.23 -3.88
N VAL A 77 -6.96 -3.89 -5.03
CA VAL A 77 -7.87 -3.65 -6.18
C VAL A 77 -9.34 -3.89 -5.81
N PRO A 78 -9.75 -5.07 -5.30
CA PRO A 78 -11.14 -5.28 -4.89
C PRO A 78 -11.55 -4.37 -3.72
N MET A 79 -10.63 -4.10 -2.78
CA MET A 79 -10.88 -3.17 -1.68
C MET A 79 -11.21 -1.76 -2.18
N LEU A 80 -10.39 -1.21 -3.08
CA LEU A 80 -10.56 0.13 -3.62
C LEU A 80 -11.82 0.24 -4.47
N ALA A 81 -12.11 -0.77 -5.29
CA ALA A 81 -13.35 -0.81 -6.07
C ALA A 81 -14.58 -0.77 -5.15
N TRP A 82 -14.56 -1.53 -4.06
CA TRP A 82 -15.65 -1.53 -3.08
C TRP A 82 -15.76 -0.20 -2.31
N MET A 83 -14.63 0.38 -1.87
CA MET A 83 -14.60 1.68 -1.20
C MET A 83 -15.11 2.81 -2.10
N ALA A 84 -14.77 2.80 -3.38
CA ALA A 84 -15.24 3.81 -4.34
C ALA A 84 -16.77 3.81 -4.49
N VAL A 85 -17.39 2.62 -4.49
CA VAL A 85 -18.86 2.48 -4.53
C VAL A 85 -19.50 2.98 -3.24
N ARG A 86 -18.83 2.77 -2.10
CA ARG A 86 -19.34 3.16 -0.77
C ARG A 86 -19.15 4.63 -0.44
N LEU A 87 -18.29 5.34 -1.16
CA LEU A 87 -17.97 6.74 -0.90
C LEU A 87 -19.21 7.64 -0.86
N ALA A 88 -20.21 7.37 -1.72
CA ALA A 88 -21.46 8.11 -1.77
C ALA A 88 -22.43 7.79 -0.61
N ALA A 89 -22.19 6.71 0.13
CA ALA A 89 -23.00 6.30 1.28
C ALA A 89 -22.41 6.80 2.61
N VAL A 90 -21.26 7.46 2.58
CA VAL A 90 -20.66 8.08 3.77
C VAL A 90 -21.47 9.33 4.14
N PRO A 91 -21.94 9.45 5.41
CA PRO A 91 -22.66 10.64 5.86
C PRO A 91 -21.84 11.92 5.65
N GLU A 92 -22.49 12.99 5.17
CA GLU A 92 -21.82 14.26 4.87
C GLU A 92 -21.24 14.93 6.13
N GLU A 93 -21.80 14.64 7.31
CA GLU A 93 -21.30 15.12 8.59
C GLU A 93 -19.94 14.52 8.99
N ASP A 94 -19.54 13.37 8.45
CA ASP A 94 -18.26 12.73 8.77
C ASP A 94 -17.14 13.16 7.80
N VAL A 95 -16.90 14.47 7.78
CA VAL A 95 -15.95 15.13 6.87
C VAL A 95 -14.53 14.57 7.01
N ALA A 96 -14.11 14.25 8.23
CA ALA A 96 -12.77 13.73 8.50
C ALA A 96 -12.58 12.32 7.92
N PHE A 97 -13.55 11.44 8.12
CA PHE A 97 -13.52 10.09 7.55
C PHE A 97 -13.61 10.12 6.02
N GLN A 98 -14.48 10.96 5.45
CA GLN A 98 -14.60 11.10 4.00
C GLN A 98 -13.29 11.60 3.36
N ALA A 99 -12.64 12.60 3.96
CA ALA A 99 -11.35 13.09 3.51
C ALA A 99 -10.26 12.02 3.59
N TRP A 100 -10.22 11.25 4.68
CA TRP A 100 -9.30 10.12 4.82
C TRP A 100 -9.57 9.02 3.78
N LEU A 101 -10.83 8.65 3.55
CA LEU A 101 -11.21 7.63 2.59
C LEU A 101 -10.82 8.03 1.16
N LEU A 102 -11.04 9.29 0.78
CA LEU A 102 -10.56 9.85 -0.49
C LEU A 102 -9.04 9.80 -0.61
N ALA A 103 -8.32 10.23 0.45
CA ALA A 103 -6.87 10.18 0.49
C ALA A 103 -6.34 8.75 0.37
N LEU A 104 -6.97 7.78 1.05
CA LEU A 104 -6.66 6.36 0.98
C LEU A 104 -6.84 5.83 -0.45
N ILE A 105 -8.00 6.09 -1.07
CA ILE A 105 -8.30 5.64 -2.43
C ILE A 105 -7.27 6.21 -3.41
N ALA A 106 -7.05 7.52 -3.39
CA ALA A 106 -6.11 8.18 -4.29
C ALA A 106 -4.67 7.67 -4.10
N THR A 107 -4.21 7.60 -2.85
CA THR A 107 -2.83 7.18 -2.53
C THR A 107 -2.57 5.72 -2.93
N ASN A 108 -3.50 4.82 -2.63
CA ASN A 108 -3.37 3.41 -2.97
C ASN A 108 -3.54 3.15 -4.47
N ALA A 109 -4.40 3.92 -5.17
CA ALA A 109 -4.52 3.84 -6.63
C ALA A 109 -3.22 4.26 -7.34
N ILE A 110 -2.59 5.35 -6.90
CA ILE A 110 -1.28 5.77 -7.43
C ILE A 110 -0.22 4.68 -7.17
N SER A 111 -0.21 4.10 -5.97
CA SER A 111 0.73 3.03 -5.62
C SER A 111 0.53 1.79 -6.49
N LEU A 112 -0.73 1.39 -6.74
CA LEU A 112 -1.05 0.28 -7.64
C LEU A 112 -0.59 0.54 -9.09
N ALA A 113 -0.70 1.78 -9.57
CA ALA A 113 -0.19 2.14 -10.89
C ALA A 113 1.33 1.97 -10.98
N ILE A 114 2.06 2.37 -9.93
CA ILE A 114 3.51 2.18 -9.81
C ILE A 114 3.84 0.68 -9.76
N ASP A 115 3.12 -0.11 -8.96
CA ASP A 115 3.32 -1.57 -8.86
C ASP A 115 3.06 -2.27 -10.20
N ALA A 116 2.00 -1.88 -10.91
CA ALA A 116 1.68 -2.41 -12.24
C ALA A 116 2.80 -2.07 -13.24
N TRP A 117 3.31 -0.84 -13.21
CA TRP A 117 4.44 -0.43 -14.03
C TRP A 117 5.68 -1.28 -13.75
N ASP A 118 6.05 -1.45 -12.48
CA ASP A 118 7.20 -2.27 -12.09
C ASP A 118 7.01 -3.75 -12.44
N ALA A 119 5.80 -4.29 -12.30
CA ALA A 119 5.48 -5.65 -12.73
C ALA A 119 5.64 -5.81 -14.26
N THR A 120 5.18 -4.84 -15.07
CA THR A 120 5.34 -4.90 -16.52
C THR A 120 6.80 -4.88 -16.95
N ARG A 121 7.64 -4.04 -16.31
CA ARG A 121 9.09 -3.99 -16.55
C ARG A 121 9.77 -5.28 -16.16
N PHE A 122 9.37 -5.85 -15.02
CA PHE A 122 9.87 -7.15 -14.57
C PHE A 122 9.56 -8.24 -15.60
N VAL A 123 8.32 -8.34 -16.09
CA VAL A 123 7.91 -9.30 -17.14
C VAL A 123 8.70 -9.09 -18.44
N ARG A 124 9.00 -7.84 -18.80
CA ARG A 124 9.85 -7.47 -19.96
C ARG A 124 11.34 -7.80 -19.80
N GLY A 125 11.73 -8.43 -18.69
CA GLY A 125 13.11 -8.90 -18.47
C GLY A 125 13.97 -7.97 -17.64
N GLU A 126 13.46 -6.83 -17.18
CA GLU A 126 14.17 -5.97 -16.23
C GLU A 126 14.11 -6.56 -14.82
N ARG A 127 15.01 -7.52 -14.54
CA ARG A 127 15.04 -8.24 -13.25
C ARG A 127 15.84 -7.53 -12.17
N GLN A 128 16.61 -6.49 -12.51
CA GLN A 128 17.42 -5.79 -11.51
C GLN A 128 16.54 -5.05 -10.49
N PRO A 129 16.83 -5.20 -9.18
CA PRO A 129 16.18 -4.43 -8.15
C PRO A 129 16.69 -2.98 -8.23
N HIS A 130 15.79 -2.04 -8.48
CA HIS A 130 16.14 -0.62 -8.41
C HIS A 130 16.24 -0.20 -6.94
N TYR A 131 17.36 -0.53 -6.31
CA TYR A 131 17.94 0.36 -5.28
C TYR A 131 18.65 1.56 -5.93
N VAL A 132 18.67 1.62 -7.26
CA VAL A 132 19.25 2.68 -8.08
C VAL A 132 18.12 3.41 -8.81
N TRP A 133 17.19 3.94 -8.04
CA TRP A 133 16.52 5.16 -8.48
C TRP A 133 17.24 6.33 -7.92
#